data_AF-A0A820F7W5-F1
#
_entry.id   AF-A0A820F7W5-F1
#
_cell.length_a   1.000
_cell.length_b   1.000
_cell.length_c   1.000
_cell.angle_alpha   90.00
_cell.angle_beta   90.00
_cell.angle_gamma   90.00
#
_symmetry.space_group_name_H-M   'P 1'
#
loop_
_entity.id
_entity.type
_entity.pdbx_description
1 polymer ?
#
loop_
_entity_poly.entity_id
_entity_poly.type
_entity_poly.pdbx_seq_one_letter_code
_entity_poly.pdbx_strand_id
1 'polypeptide(L)'
;MNAHSSSVHYNDHHHSQYVYAFDIHQEIIIENNNKEQETTKNSLNILLNDMNEYEHCQICGDLASGWHCGAITCEACKKFFLRSISTYDGKKKYKCQKELRCSITKRSRTQCQYCRFQKCISVGMKVHESIASK
;
A
#
# COMPACT_ATOMS: atom_id res chain seq x y z
N MET A 1 -14.77 7.36 -75.14
CA MET A 1 -16.03 8.12 -75.22
C MET A 1 -17.18 7.12 -75.29
N ASN A 2 -18.00 7.11 -74.23
CA ASN A 2 -19.34 6.54 -74.00
C ASN A 2 -19.75 5.13 -74.49
N ALA A 3 -20.10 4.27 -73.52
CA ALA A 3 -21.33 3.48 -73.48
C ALA A 3 -21.64 3.20 -71.99
N HIS A 4 -22.57 3.94 -71.36
CA HIS A 4 -23.96 3.56 -71.11
C HIS A 4 -24.20 2.16 -70.49
N SER A 5 -24.56 2.21 -69.20
CA SER A 5 -25.47 1.38 -68.40
C SER A 5 -25.62 -0.12 -68.65
N SER A 6 -25.44 -0.87 -67.56
CA SER A 6 -26.47 -1.82 -67.11
C SER A 6 -26.56 -1.78 -65.59
N SER A 7 -27.68 -1.25 -65.13
CA SER A 7 -28.08 -1.06 -63.74
C SER A 7 -28.30 -2.42 -63.06
N VAL A 8 -27.67 -2.64 -61.90
CA VAL A 8 -28.16 -3.61 -60.92
C VAL A 8 -28.71 -2.80 -59.75
N HIS A 9 -30.02 -2.57 -59.78
CA HIS A 9 -30.76 -1.95 -58.68
C HIS A 9 -30.88 -3.01 -57.58
N TYR A 10 -30.01 -2.96 -56.56
CA TYR A 10 -30.19 -3.74 -55.34
C TYR A 10 -30.53 -2.78 -54.19
N ASN A 11 -31.59 -3.09 -53.45
CA ASN A 11 -32.29 -2.18 -52.55
C ASN A 11 -31.41 -1.62 -51.41
N ASP A 12 -31.37 -0.30 -51.32
CA ASP A 12 -30.46 0.54 -50.53
C ASP A 12 -30.89 0.73 -49.05
N HIS A 13 -31.51 -0.28 -48.44
CA HIS A 13 -31.97 -0.20 -47.03
C HIS A 13 -31.25 -1.18 -46.08
N HIS A 14 -30.56 -2.18 -46.63
CA HIS A 14 -29.94 -3.25 -45.84
C HIS A 14 -28.43 -3.00 -45.57
N HIS A 15 -27.74 -2.23 -46.42
CA HIS A 15 -26.33 -1.86 -46.23
C HIS A 15 -26.15 -0.90 -45.05
N SER A 16 -27.04 0.09 -44.91
CA SER A 16 -27.03 1.04 -43.78
C SER A 16 -27.28 0.34 -42.43
N GLN A 17 -28.14 -0.68 -42.39
CA GLN A 17 -28.38 -1.46 -41.16
C GLN A 17 -27.18 -2.30 -40.75
N TYR A 18 -26.44 -2.89 -41.70
CA TYR A 18 -25.23 -3.65 -41.40
C TYR A 18 -24.06 -2.76 -40.96
N VAL A 19 -23.86 -1.61 -41.60
CA VAL A 19 -22.83 -0.64 -41.17
C VAL A 19 -23.15 -0.10 -39.78
N TYR A 20 -24.41 0.28 -39.52
CA TYR A 20 -24.84 0.70 -38.19
C TYR A 20 -24.68 -0.39 -37.12
N ALA A 21 -24.99 -1.65 -37.46
CA ALA A 21 -24.79 -2.77 -36.55
C ALA A 21 -23.30 -3.04 -36.27
N PHE A 22 -22.42 -2.84 -37.25
CA PHE A 22 -20.96 -2.95 -37.06
C PHE A 22 -20.43 -1.82 -36.16
N ASP A 23 -20.89 -0.59 -36.37
CA ASP A 23 -20.51 0.58 -35.56
C ASP A 23 -20.95 0.40 -34.09
N ILE A 24 -22.20 -0.04 -33.85
CA ILE A 24 -22.69 -0.37 -32.50
C ILE A 24 -21.86 -1.51 -31.87
N HIS A 25 -21.54 -2.55 -32.62
CA HIS A 25 -20.74 -3.66 -32.10
C HIS A 25 -19.33 -3.20 -31.71
N GLN A 26 -18.74 -2.28 -32.47
CA GLN A 26 -17.43 -1.70 -32.18
C GLN A 26 -17.49 -0.79 -30.93
N GLU A 27 -18.54 0.03 -30.78
CA GLU A 27 -18.79 0.85 -29.59
C GLU A 27 -19.00 -0.02 -28.33
N ILE A 28 -19.78 -1.11 -28.43
CA ILE A 28 -19.97 -2.07 -27.33
C ILE A 28 -18.65 -2.73 -26.93
N ILE A 29 -17.81 -3.13 -27.89
CA ILE A 29 -16.47 -3.68 -27.60
C ILE A 29 -15.60 -2.64 -26.90
N ILE A 30 -15.63 -1.37 -27.33
CA ILE A 30 -14.86 -0.29 -26.70
C ILE A 30 -15.36 -0.04 -25.27
N GLU A 31 -16.67 0.01 -25.04
CA GLU A 31 -17.26 0.15 -23.71
C GLU A 31 -16.92 -1.03 -22.79
N ASN A 32 -16.97 -2.27 -23.30
CA ASN A 32 -16.62 -3.47 -22.54
C ASN A 32 -15.12 -3.50 -22.18
N ASN A 33 -14.24 -3.15 -23.12
CA ASN A 33 -12.81 -3.01 -22.88
C ASN A 33 -12.50 -1.92 -21.84
N ASN A 34 -13.22 -0.79 -21.88
CA ASN A 34 -13.07 0.28 -20.90
C ASN A 34 -13.51 -0.17 -19.50
N LYS A 35 -14.64 -0.87 -19.39
CA LYS A 35 -15.14 -1.45 -18.12
C LYS A 35 -14.15 -2.48 -17.54
N GLU A 36 -13.60 -3.38 -18.36
CA GLU A 36 -12.60 -4.37 -17.92
C GLU A 36 -11.29 -3.72 -17.45
N GLN A 37 -10.84 -2.66 -18.14
CA GLN A 37 -9.65 -1.89 -17.73
C GLN A 37 -9.89 -1.13 -16.43
N GLU A 38 -11.09 -0.58 -16.21
CA GLU A 38 -11.46 0.14 -15.00
C GLU A 38 -11.60 -0.80 -13.80
N THR A 39 -12.20 -1.98 -13.97
CA THR A 39 -12.26 -3.01 -12.92
C THR A 39 -10.88 -3.54 -12.53
N THR A 40 -9.98 -3.71 -13.50
CA THR A 40 -8.61 -4.20 -13.24
C THR A 40 -7.77 -3.13 -12.53
N LYS A 41 -7.86 -1.86 -12.96
CA LYS A 41 -7.19 -0.73 -12.30
C LYS A 41 -7.72 -0.52 -10.88
N ASN A 42 -9.04 -0.61 -10.68
CA ASN A 42 -9.64 -0.51 -9.35
C ASN A 42 -9.22 -1.66 -8.44
N SER A 43 -9.16 -2.89 -8.94
CA SER A 43 -8.68 -4.05 -8.17
C SER A 43 -7.20 -3.94 -7.81
N LEU A 44 -6.35 -3.48 -8.74
CA LEU A 44 -4.94 -3.21 -8.45
C LEU A 44 -4.77 -2.08 -7.43
N ASN A 45 -5.57 -1.01 -7.53
CA ASN A 45 -5.55 0.08 -6.55
C ASN A 45 -6.02 -0.37 -5.17
N ILE A 46 -7.02 -1.25 -5.08
CA ILE A 46 -7.46 -1.86 -3.81
C ILE A 46 -6.31 -2.69 -3.19
N LEU A 47 -5.65 -3.55 -3.98
CA LEU A 47 -4.51 -4.35 -3.51
C LEU A 47 -3.28 -3.50 -3.13
N LEU A 48 -3.04 -2.40 -3.83
CA LEU A 48 -1.97 -1.44 -3.53
C LEU A 48 -2.28 -0.63 -2.27
N ASN A 49 -3.55 -0.27 -2.04
CA ASN A 49 -3.97 0.45 -0.85
C ASN A 49 -3.85 -0.42 0.42
N ASP A 50 -4.14 -1.71 0.34
CA ASP A 50 -3.97 -2.64 1.48
C ASP A 50 -2.48 -2.83 1.86
N MET A 51 -1.57 -2.67 0.90
CA MET A 51 -0.12 -2.67 1.16
C MET A 51 0.40 -1.32 1.68
N ASN A 52 -0.42 -0.26 1.63
CA ASN A 52 -0.07 1.09 2.03
C ASN A 52 -0.62 1.48 3.42
N GLU A 53 -1.27 0.58 4.15
CA GLU A 53 -1.72 0.87 5.54
C GLU A 53 -0.56 0.97 6.55
N TYR A 54 0.68 0.82 6.08
CA TYR A 54 1.91 0.84 6.87
C TYR A 54 2.78 2.08 6.62
N GLU A 55 2.18 3.24 6.41
CA GLU A 55 2.95 4.44 6.04
C GLU A 55 3.90 4.93 7.16
N HIS A 56 3.53 4.77 8.43
CA HIS A 56 4.23 5.44 9.53
C HIS A 56 4.52 4.54 10.74
N CYS A 57 5.76 4.61 11.21
CA CYS A 57 6.26 3.93 12.39
C CYS A 57 5.45 4.35 13.63
N GLN A 58 4.77 3.41 14.27
CA GLN A 58 3.91 3.65 15.44
C GLN A 58 4.69 4.22 16.65
N ILE A 59 6.02 4.06 16.67
CA ILE A 59 6.87 4.61 17.72
C ILE A 59 7.19 6.09 17.48
N CYS A 60 7.66 6.45 16.29
CA CYS A 60 8.29 7.75 16.05
C CYS A 60 7.73 8.55 14.85
N GLY A 61 6.76 7.99 14.12
CA GLY A 61 6.16 8.61 12.94
C GLY A 61 7.08 8.78 11.73
N ASP A 62 8.25 8.13 11.72
CA ASP A 62 9.10 8.02 10.52
C ASP A 62 8.48 7.00 9.55
N LEU A 63 8.87 7.03 8.27
CA LEU A 63 8.43 6.03 7.29
C LEU A 63 8.72 4.61 7.83
N ALA A 64 7.69 3.77 7.90
CA ALA A 64 7.87 2.40 8.37
C ALA A 64 8.54 1.55 7.29
N SER A 65 9.26 0.52 7.72
CA SER A 65 9.82 -0.51 6.82
C SER A 65 9.02 -1.81 6.87
N GLY A 66 7.87 -1.81 7.54
CA GLY A 66 6.98 -2.96 7.70
C GLY A 66 6.75 -3.37 9.15
N TRP A 67 6.26 -4.61 9.32
CA TRP A 67 5.87 -5.20 10.60
C TRP A 67 7.07 -5.88 11.26
N HIS A 68 7.54 -5.33 12.38
CA HIS A 68 8.69 -5.86 13.12
C HIS A 68 8.32 -6.06 14.58
N CYS A 69 8.63 -7.25 15.11
CA CYS A 69 8.43 -7.57 16.52
C CYS A 69 6.99 -7.35 17.00
N GLY A 70 5.97 -7.43 16.15
CA GLY A 70 4.57 -7.24 16.54
C GLY A 70 3.99 -5.85 16.31
N ALA A 71 4.72 -4.91 15.69
CA ALA A 71 4.22 -3.57 15.38
C ALA A 71 4.81 -3.00 14.09
N ILE A 72 4.11 -2.02 13.50
CA ILE A 72 4.59 -1.27 12.34
C ILE A 72 5.63 -0.26 12.77
N THR A 73 6.86 -0.49 12.32
CA THR A 73 8.01 0.29 12.77
C THR A 73 8.99 0.56 11.64
N CYS A 74 9.80 1.60 11.82
CA CYS A 74 10.97 1.85 11.00
C CYS A 74 12.17 1.04 11.49
N GLU A 75 13.16 0.84 10.62
CA GLU A 75 14.40 0.10 10.92
C GLU A 75 15.12 0.60 12.20
N ALA A 76 15.10 1.92 12.43
CA ALA A 76 15.75 2.48 13.61
C ALA A 76 15.04 2.08 14.91
N CYS A 77 13.72 1.96 14.91
CA CYS A 77 12.94 1.54 16.08
C CYS A 77 13.01 0.04 16.31
N LYS A 78 13.00 -0.77 15.23
CA LYS A 78 13.32 -2.20 15.28
C LYS A 78 14.66 -2.48 15.95
N LYS A 79 15.75 -1.90 15.42
CA LYS A 79 17.11 -2.11 15.97
C LYS A 79 17.27 -1.58 17.40
N PHE A 80 16.57 -0.50 17.73
CA PHE A 80 16.54 0.01 19.10
C PHE A 80 15.89 -1.02 20.03
N PHE A 81 14.68 -1.49 19.70
CA PHE A 81 13.96 -2.46 20.49
C PHE A 81 14.77 -3.75 20.74
N LEU A 82 15.37 -4.33 19.69
CA LEU A 82 16.18 -5.55 19.81
C LEU A 82 17.38 -5.39 20.76
N ARG A 83 18.05 -4.23 20.75
CA ARG A 83 19.15 -3.94 21.70
C ARG A 83 18.65 -3.68 23.12
N SER A 84 17.48 -3.06 23.24
CA SER A 84 16.89 -2.74 24.54
C SER A 84 16.41 -4.00 25.23
N ILE A 85 15.73 -4.91 24.53
CA ILE A 85 15.17 -6.14 25.11
C ILE A 85 16.25 -7.17 25.48
N SER A 86 17.28 -7.35 24.64
CA SER A 86 18.38 -8.31 24.91
C SER A 86 19.23 -7.93 26.12
N THR A 87 19.23 -6.66 26.51
CA THR A 87 19.96 -6.16 27.68
C THR A 87 19.05 -5.81 28.85
N TYR A 88 17.75 -6.09 28.75
CA TYR A 88 16.77 -5.85 29.81
C TYR A 88 16.67 -7.10 30.70
N ASP A 89 17.65 -7.26 31.60
CA ASP A 89 17.71 -8.32 32.63
C ASP A 89 16.76 -8.07 33.83
N GLY A 90 15.69 -7.31 33.62
CA GLY A 90 14.80 -6.85 34.70
C GLY A 90 15.29 -5.61 35.44
N LYS A 91 16.50 -5.09 35.15
CA LYS A 91 16.97 -3.81 35.70
C LYS A 91 16.65 -2.67 34.73
N LYS A 92 16.06 -1.59 35.23
CA LYS A 92 15.76 -0.36 34.46
C LYS A 92 17.06 0.26 33.90
N LYS A 93 17.49 -0.17 32.70
CA LYS A 93 18.68 0.37 32.01
C LYS A 93 18.53 1.85 31.63
N TYR A 94 17.33 2.25 31.25
CA TYR A 94 17.05 3.62 30.85
C TYR A 94 16.37 4.39 31.99
N LYS A 95 16.83 5.62 32.23
CA LYS A 95 16.16 6.60 33.08
C LYS A 95 15.68 7.76 32.22
N CYS A 96 14.45 8.20 32.44
CA CYS A 96 14.00 9.47 31.87
C CYS A 96 14.59 10.62 32.69
N GLN A 97 15.00 11.69 32.02
CA GLN A 97 15.50 12.93 32.63
C GLN A 97 14.42 14.03 32.68
N LYS A 98 13.17 13.66 32.38
CA LYS A 98 11.99 14.53 32.34
C LYS A 98 10.84 13.80 33.06
N GLU A 99 9.60 14.12 32.73
CA GLU A 99 8.38 13.63 33.39
C GLU A 99 7.85 12.28 32.85
N LEU A 100 8.73 11.39 32.37
CA LEU A 100 8.36 10.05 31.84
C LEU A 100 7.37 10.07 30.66
N ARG A 101 7.12 11.24 30.06
CA ARG A 101 6.14 11.47 28.97
C ARG A 101 6.76 12.16 27.74
N CYS A 102 8.03 11.88 27.44
CA CYS A 102 8.71 12.50 26.31
C CYS A 102 8.03 12.15 24.98
N SER A 103 7.74 13.16 24.15
CA SER A 103 7.27 12.95 22.79
C SER A 103 8.35 12.28 21.93
N ILE A 104 7.99 11.18 21.28
CA ILE A 104 8.88 10.39 20.43
C ILE A 104 8.51 10.65 18.95
N THR A 105 9.36 11.39 18.26
CA THR A 105 9.26 11.71 16.83
C THR A 105 10.53 11.27 16.09
N LYS A 106 10.54 11.31 14.76
CA LYS A 106 11.76 11.06 13.96
C LYS A 106 12.98 11.86 14.46
N ARG A 107 12.76 13.13 14.85
CA ARG A 107 13.81 14.05 15.32
C ARG A 107 14.17 13.84 16.80
N SER A 108 13.19 13.53 17.65
CA SER A 108 13.38 13.46 19.12
C SER A 108 13.62 12.04 19.67
N ARG A 109 13.48 10.99 18.85
CA ARG A 109 13.56 9.58 19.31
C ARG A 109 14.89 9.16 19.94
N THR A 110 15.95 9.96 19.85
CA THR A 110 17.22 9.68 20.54
C THR A 110 17.33 10.37 21.90
N GLN A 111 16.48 11.36 22.19
CA GLN A 111 16.58 12.18 23.40
C GLN A 111 16.16 11.46 24.68
N CYS A 112 15.28 10.45 24.59
CA CYS A 112 14.84 9.69 25.76
C CYS A 112 14.64 8.21 25.43
N GLN A 113 15.65 7.41 25.73
CA GLN A 113 15.61 5.96 25.53
C GLN A 113 14.54 5.30 26.41
N TYR A 114 14.32 5.81 27.63
CA TYR A 114 13.28 5.28 28.52
C TYR A 114 11.89 5.39 27.86
N CYS A 115 11.47 6.61 27.50
CA CYS A 115 10.13 6.82 26.93
C CYS A 115 9.98 6.14 25.57
N ARG A 116 11.07 6.08 24.78
CA ARG A 116 11.05 5.33 23.51
C ARG A 116 10.83 3.85 23.73
N PHE A 117 11.54 3.23 24.67
CA PHE A 117 11.39 1.81 24.96
C PHE A 117 10.03 1.50 25.56
N GLN A 118 9.54 2.35 26.48
CA GLN A 118 8.18 2.22 27.00
C GLN A 118 7.14 2.28 25.88
N LYS A 119 7.30 3.18 24.90
CA LYS A 119 6.42 3.24 23.74
C LYS A 119 6.51 1.99 22.85
N CYS A 120 7.69 1.39 22.70
CA CYS A 120 7.83 0.10 22.01
C CYS A 120 7.00 -1.00 22.70
N ILE A 121 7.08 -1.09 24.03
CA ILE A 121 6.30 -2.06 24.81
C ILE A 121 4.80 -1.76 24.74
N SER A 122 4.41 -0.48 24.82
CA SER A 122 3.00 -0.08 24.81
C SER A 122 2.28 -0.41 23.51
N VAL A 123 2.98 -0.43 22.37
CA VAL A 123 2.40 -0.88 21.09
C VAL A 123 2.49 -2.40 20.88
N GLY A 124 2.92 -3.15 21.89
CA GLY A 124 2.96 -4.62 21.86
C GLY A 124 4.22 -5.21 21.24
N MET A 125 5.33 -4.47 21.13
CA MET A 125 6.56 -5.06 20.59
C MET A 125 7.09 -6.17 21.51
N LYS A 126 7.32 -7.37 20.93
CA LYS A 126 7.85 -8.56 21.60
C LYS A 126 8.82 -9.31 20.69
N VAL A 127 9.81 -9.97 21.29
CA VAL A 127 10.68 -10.90 20.55
C VAL A 127 9.90 -12.21 20.43
N HIS A 128 9.66 -12.67 19.21
CA HIS A 128 9.18 -14.03 18.98
C HIS A 128 10.39 -14.97 18.94
N GLU A 129 10.25 -16.19 19.46
CA GLU A 129 11.28 -17.21 19.78
C GLU A 129 12.26 -17.61 18.63
N SER A 130 12.27 -16.95 17.48
CA SER A 130 13.08 -17.37 16.31
C SER A 130 14.39 -16.60 16.09
N ILE A 131 14.78 -15.66 16.97
CA ILE A 131 16.05 -14.91 16.84
C ILE A 131 16.76 -14.76 18.20
N ALA A 132 16.85 -15.85 18.98
CA ALA A 132 17.65 -15.91 20.21
C ALA A 132 18.75 -17.00 20.17
N SER A 133 19.09 -17.54 19.00
CA SER A 133 20.18 -18.49 18.87
C SER A 133 20.86 -18.36 17.51
N LYS A 134 21.92 -17.57 17.46
CA LYS A 134 23.12 -17.75 16.62
C LYS A 134 24.21 -16.82 17.14
#